data_AF-A0ABD0RPK6-F1
#
_entry.id   AF-A0ABD0RPK6-F1
#
_cell.length_a   1.000
_cell.length_b   1.000
_cell.length_c   1.000
_cell.angle_alpha   90.00
_cell.angle_beta   90.00
_cell.angle_gamma   90.00
#
_symmetry.space_group_name_H-M   'P 1'
#
loop_
_entity.id
_entity.type
_entity.pdbx_description
1 polymer ?
#
loop_
_entity_poly.entity_id
_entity_poly.type
_entity_poly.pdbx_seq_one_letter_code
_entity_poly.pdbx_strand_id
1 'polypeptide(L)'
;GYIKQCRKRTDMFTEEQLRTIFGNIDELYRFQKKFLKALEKKFNKDHPHLSEIGSCFLEHQTNFQIYSEYCNNHPNACVQLSKLMKIKKYVFFFEACRLLQKMIDISLDGFLLTPVQKICKYPLQLAELLKYTNPQHR
;
A
#
# COMPACT_ATOMS: atom_id res chain seq x y z
N GLY A 1 -11.71 2.96 -4.59
CA GLY A 1 -11.58 1.58 -5.07
C GLY A 1 -12.61 0.69 -4.44
N TYR A 2 -12.15 -0.29 -3.65
CA TYR A 2 -12.97 -1.35 -3.06
C TYR A 2 -13.64 -0.96 -1.74
N ILE A 3 -12.87 -0.47 -0.76
CA ILE A 3 -13.34 -0.19 0.62
C ILE A 3 -14.61 0.65 0.66
N LYS A 4 -14.66 1.72 -0.14
CA LYS A 4 -15.82 2.61 -0.23
C LYS A 4 -17.08 1.88 -0.71
N GLN A 5 -16.95 0.93 -1.64
CA GLN A 5 -18.09 0.13 -2.11
C GLN A 5 -18.46 -0.94 -1.09
N CYS A 6 -17.48 -1.59 -0.44
CA CYS A 6 -17.76 -2.58 0.60
C CYS A 6 -18.50 -1.97 1.79
N ARG A 7 -18.08 -0.78 2.26
CA ARG A 7 -18.76 -0.03 3.34
C ARG A 7 -20.21 0.35 3.03
N LYS A 8 -20.58 0.46 1.76
CA LYS A 8 -21.97 0.74 1.33
C LYS A 8 -22.86 -0.50 1.33
N ARG A 9 -22.27 -1.70 1.35
CA ARG A 9 -22.97 -2.98 1.24
C ARG A 9 -22.95 -3.69 2.58
N THR A 10 -23.64 -3.11 3.56
CA THR A 10 -23.82 -3.69 4.91
C THR A 10 -24.57 -5.02 4.88
N ASP A 11 -25.32 -5.29 3.80
CA ASP A 11 -25.94 -6.58 3.49
C ASP A 11 -24.93 -7.66 3.04
N MET A 12 -23.73 -7.26 2.63
CA MET A 12 -22.67 -8.15 2.16
C MET A 12 -21.49 -8.26 3.12
N PHE A 13 -21.12 -7.18 3.80
CA PHE A 13 -19.91 -7.16 4.63
C PHE A 13 -20.24 -6.67 6.04
N THR A 14 -19.79 -7.41 7.05
CA THR A 14 -19.79 -6.91 8.43
C THR A 14 -18.59 -5.99 8.66
N GLU A 15 -18.68 -5.10 9.64
CA GLU A 15 -17.57 -4.23 10.02
C GLU A 15 -16.32 -5.04 10.43
N GLU A 16 -16.50 -6.18 11.10
CA GLU A 16 -15.41 -7.09 11.44
C GLU A 16 -14.73 -7.65 10.19
N GLN A 17 -15.50 -8.09 9.19
CA GLN A 17 -14.93 -8.56 7.92
C GLN A 17 -14.16 -7.46 7.20
N LEU A 18 -14.68 -6.22 7.20
CA LEU A 18 -13.98 -5.08 6.60
C LEU A 18 -12.67 -4.78 7.32
N ARG A 19 -12.67 -4.79 8.66
CA ARG A 19 -11.44 -4.62 9.46
C ARG A 19 -10.43 -5.72 9.18
N THR A 20 -10.86 -6.99 9.10
CA THR A 20 -9.96 -8.11 8.80
C THR A 20 -9.39 -8.03 7.39
N ILE A 21 -10.20 -7.74 6.38
CA ILE A 21 -9.76 -7.70 4.97
C ILE A 21 -8.81 -6.52 4.70
N PHE A 22 -9.12 -5.34 5.24
CA PHE A 22 -8.43 -4.11 4.88
C PHE A 22 -7.43 -3.62 5.93
N GLY A 23 -7.52 -4.08 7.18
CA GLY A 23 -6.65 -3.64 8.27
C GLY A 23 -6.60 -2.11 8.40
N ASN A 24 -5.39 -1.59 8.63
CA ASN A 24 -5.10 -0.15 8.69
C ASN A 24 -4.71 0.45 7.32
N ILE A 25 -5.18 -0.09 6.19
CA ILE A 25 -4.79 0.41 4.85
C ILE A 25 -5.14 1.90 4.60
N ASP A 26 -6.21 2.41 5.22
CA ASP A 26 -6.57 3.83 5.14
C ASP A 26 -5.50 4.72 5.83
N GLU A 27 -4.89 4.23 6.90
CA GLU A 27 -3.77 4.89 7.59
C GLU A 27 -2.51 4.85 6.73
N LEU A 28 -2.17 3.66 6.19
CA LEU A 28 -1.07 3.49 5.24
C LEU A 28 -1.19 4.44 4.04
N TYR A 29 -2.39 4.58 3.47
CA TYR A 29 -2.63 5.49 2.36
C TYR A 29 -2.38 6.96 2.74
N ARG A 30 -2.86 7.39 3.92
CA ARG A 30 -2.62 8.75 4.43
C ARG A 30 -1.13 9.01 4.65
N PHE A 31 -0.43 8.05 5.25
CA PHE A 31 1.01 8.11 5.43
C PHE A 31 1.74 8.21 4.09
N GLN A 32 1.49 7.28 3.17
CA GLN A 32 2.16 7.25 1.86
C GLN A 32 1.92 8.53 1.06
N LYS A 33 0.72 9.13 1.15
CA LYS A 33 0.45 10.43 0.51
C LYS A 33 1.28 11.57 1.09
N LYS A 34 1.55 11.57 2.40
CA LYS A 34 2.44 12.56 3.04
C LYS A 34 3.90 12.29 2.65
N PHE A 35 4.32 11.04 2.70
CA PHE A 35 5.67 10.62 2.35
C PHE A 35 6.02 10.94 0.88
N LEU A 36 5.10 10.65 -0.06
CA LEU A 36 5.26 11.00 -1.47
C LEU A 36 5.48 12.51 -1.65
N LYS A 37 4.68 13.35 -0.98
CA LYS A 37 4.85 14.80 -1.04
C LYS A 37 6.20 15.27 -0.50
N ALA A 38 6.76 14.59 0.51
CA ALA A 38 8.09 14.89 1.02
C ALA A 38 9.16 14.53 -0.03
N LEU A 39 9.04 13.37 -0.66
CA LEU A 39 9.92 12.94 -1.74
C LEU A 39 9.87 13.90 -2.94
N GLU A 40 8.66 14.28 -3.38
CA GLU A 40 8.46 15.22 -4.50
C GLU A 40 9.09 16.59 -4.23
N LYS A 41 9.13 17.05 -2.98
CA LYS A 41 9.80 18.29 -2.59
C LYS A 41 11.32 18.21 -2.64
N LYS A 42 11.89 17.02 -2.39
CA LYS A 42 13.34 16.76 -2.47
C LYS A 42 13.80 16.43 -3.89
N PHE A 43 12.88 16.16 -4.81
CA PHE A 43 13.21 15.84 -6.20
C PHE A 43 13.63 17.10 -6.96
N ASN A 44 14.88 17.12 -7.42
CA ASN A 44 15.40 18.17 -8.27
C ASN A 44 15.06 17.84 -9.74
N LYS A 45 14.22 18.66 -10.38
CA LYS A 45 13.76 18.42 -11.76
C LYS A 45 14.84 18.66 -12.80
N ASP A 46 15.69 19.66 -12.58
CA ASP A 46 16.75 20.06 -13.52
C ASP A 46 17.95 19.11 -13.41
N HIS A 47 18.23 18.64 -12.19
CA HIS A 47 19.32 17.72 -11.89
C HIS A 47 18.86 16.56 -10.98
N PRO A 48 18.15 15.54 -11.50
CA PRO A 48 17.59 14.45 -10.71
C PRO A 48 18.59 13.70 -9.81
N HIS A 49 19.83 13.57 -10.26
CA HIS A 49 20.90 12.91 -9.50
C HIS A 49 21.32 13.67 -8.24
N LEU A 50 21.03 14.97 -8.13
CA LEU A 50 21.25 15.79 -6.93
C LEU A 50 20.08 15.73 -5.93
N SER A 51 19.11 14.84 -6.12
CA SER A 51 17.94 14.76 -5.24
C SER A 51 18.28 14.10 -3.90
N GLU A 52 18.14 14.83 -2.79
CA GLU A 52 18.44 14.36 -1.43
C GLU A 52 17.27 13.61 -0.76
N ILE A 53 16.79 12.54 -1.38
CA ILE A 53 15.58 11.84 -0.90
C ILE A 53 15.79 11.01 0.38
N GLY A 54 17.04 10.71 0.76
CA GLY A 54 17.36 9.93 1.96
C GLY A 54 16.85 10.57 3.25
N SER A 55 16.93 11.90 3.34
CA SER A 55 16.40 12.69 4.47
C SER A 55 14.91 12.41 4.73
N CYS A 56 14.12 12.23 3.68
CA CYS A 56 12.68 11.93 3.82
C CYS A 56 12.44 10.61 4.56
N PHE A 57 13.25 9.58 4.32
CA PHE A 57 13.12 8.28 4.98
C PHE A 57 13.45 8.37 6.47
N LEU A 58 14.47 9.17 6.83
CA LEU A 58 14.86 9.38 8.22
C LEU A 58 13.78 10.17 8.99
N GLU A 59 13.28 11.26 8.41
CA GLU A 59 12.23 12.09 9.01
C GLU A 59 10.93 11.29 9.29
N HIS A 60 10.65 10.27 8.47
CA HIS A 60 9.44 9.46 8.55
C HIS A 60 9.66 8.04 9.12
N GLN A 61 10.85 7.75 9.67
CA GLN A 61 11.23 6.40 10.09
C GLN A 61 10.21 5.75 11.04
N THR A 62 9.72 6.49 12.03
CA THR A 62 8.74 5.99 13.00
C THR A 62 7.37 5.75 12.35
N ASN A 63 6.99 6.52 11.33
CA ASN A 63 5.73 6.35 10.64
C ASN A 63 5.66 5.05 9.83
N PHE A 64 6.80 4.47 9.42
CA PHE A 64 6.81 3.16 8.76
C PHE A 64 6.39 2.01 9.70
N GLN A 65 6.35 2.21 11.02
CA GLN A 65 5.94 1.17 11.97
C GLN A 65 4.50 0.66 11.74
N ILE A 66 3.62 1.46 11.15
CA ILE A 66 2.24 1.06 10.82
C ILE A 66 2.18 -0.10 9.80
N TYR A 67 3.27 -0.32 9.03
CA TYR A 67 3.39 -1.51 8.17
C TYR A 67 3.46 -2.80 8.99
N SER A 68 3.96 -2.77 10.23
CA SER A 68 4.01 -3.96 11.08
C SER A 68 2.61 -4.49 11.37
N GLU A 69 1.69 -3.61 11.78
CA GLU A 69 0.29 -3.96 11.99
C GLU A 69 -0.35 -4.54 10.72
N TYR A 70 -0.13 -3.86 9.57
CA TYR A 70 -0.67 -4.33 8.29
C TYR A 70 -0.16 -5.72 7.91
N CYS A 71 1.15 -5.93 8.01
CA CYS A 71 1.80 -7.20 7.68
C CYS A 71 1.33 -8.32 8.63
N ASN A 72 1.18 -8.03 9.93
CA ASN A 72 0.70 -9.01 10.91
C ASN A 72 -0.76 -9.41 10.65
N ASN A 73 -1.59 -8.49 10.14
CA ASN A 73 -2.97 -8.79 9.77
C ASN A 73 -3.12 -9.46 8.39
N HIS A 74 -2.16 -9.28 7.47
CA HIS A 74 -2.28 -9.72 6.07
C HIS A 74 -2.63 -11.23 5.91
N PRO A 75 -2.07 -12.18 6.70
CA PRO A 75 -2.49 -13.58 6.65
C PRO A 75 -3.99 -13.77 6.95
N ASN A 76 -4.53 -13.03 7.92
CA ASN A 76 -5.96 -13.09 8.27
C ASN A 76 -6.82 -12.54 7.13
N ALA A 77 -6.37 -11.45 6.50
CA ALA A 77 -7.04 -10.88 5.32
C ALA A 77 -7.12 -11.91 4.17
N CYS A 78 -6.03 -12.63 3.90
CA CYS A 78 -5.99 -13.67 2.86
C CYS A 78 -6.95 -14.81 3.15
N VAL A 79 -7.00 -15.29 4.40
CA VAL A 79 -7.95 -16.34 4.83
C VAL A 79 -9.39 -15.87 4.66
N GLN A 80 -9.70 -14.64 5.09
CA GLN A 80 -11.05 -14.09 4.99
C GLN A 80 -11.48 -13.89 3.53
N LEU A 81 -10.61 -13.35 2.68
CA LEU A 81 -10.88 -13.21 1.25
C LEU A 81 -11.07 -14.55 0.56
N SER A 82 -10.22 -15.55 0.85
CA SER A 82 -10.37 -16.90 0.31
C SER A 82 -11.74 -17.50 0.64
N LYS A 83 -12.24 -17.31 1.86
CA LYS A 83 -13.60 -17.72 2.25
C LYS A 83 -14.69 -17.02 1.43
N LEU A 84 -14.59 -15.70 1.28
CA LEU A 84 -15.58 -14.91 0.51
C LEU A 84 -15.58 -15.25 -0.98
N MET A 85 -14.40 -15.48 -1.57
CA MET A 85 -14.24 -15.80 -2.99
C MET A 85 -14.82 -17.17 -3.39
N LYS A 86 -15.14 -18.05 -2.42
CA LYS A 86 -15.91 -19.28 -2.68
C LYS A 86 -17.39 -19.03 -3.00
N ILE A 87 -17.89 -17.83 -2.70
CA ILE A 87 -19.31 -17.50 -2.87
C ILE A 87 -19.45 -16.53 -4.05
N LYS A 88 -20.18 -16.96 -5.10
CA LYS A 88 -20.32 -16.25 -6.38
C LYS A 88 -20.66 -14.76 -6.26
N LYS A 89 -21.52 -14.38 -5.30
CA LYS A 89 -21.92 -12.98 -5.10
C LYS A 89 -20.73 -12.04 -4.80
N TYR A 90 -19.73 -12.50 -4.05
CA TYR A 90 -18.55 -11.68 -3.74
C TYR A 90 -17.58 -11.62 -4.92
N VAL A 91 -17.44 -12.71 -5.68
CA VAL A 91 -16.65 -12.74 -6.91
C VAL A 91 -17.16 -11.68 -7.88
N PHE A 92 -18.46 -11.68 -8.18
CA PHE A 92 -19.07 -10.68 -9.06
C PHE A 92 -18.95 -9.26 -8.50
N PHE A 93 -19.12 -9.09 -7.19
CA PHE A 93 -19.00 -7.79 -6.54
C PHE A 93 -17.59 -7.21 -6.67
N PHE A 94 -16.55 -8.00 -6.39
CA PHE A 94 -15.17 -7.53 -6.51
C PHE A 94 -14.78 -7.28 -7.96
N GLU A 95 -15.26 -8.10 -8.90
CA GLU A 95 -15.02 -7.84 -10.32
C GLU A 95 -15.70 -6.55 -10.80
N ALA A 96 -16.95 -6.32 -10.41
CA ALA A 96 -17.64 -5.06 -10.70
C ALA A 96 -16.90 -3.84 -10.10
N CYS A 97 -16.37 -3.97 -8.87
CA CYS A 97 -15.55 -2.94 -8.26
C CYS A 97 -14.26 -2.67 -9.04
N ARG A 98 -13.60 -3.71 -9.56
CA ARG A 98 -12.37 -3.61 -10.37
C ARG A 98 -12.64 -2.82 -11.66
N LEU A 99 -13.68 -3.22 -12.40
CA LEU A 99 -14.09 -2.62 -13.66
C LEU A 99 -14.54 -1.16 -13.49
N LEU A 100 -15.37 -0.88 -12.48
CA LEU A 100 -15.82 0.48 -12.16
C LEU A 100 -14.66 1.44 -11.88
N GLN A 101 -13.57 0.93 -11.33
CA GLN A 101 -12.40 1.71 -10.97
C GLN A 101 -11.30 1.66 -12.03
N LYS A 102 -11.56 1.03 -13.19
CA LYS A 102 -10.63 0.86 -14.30
C LYS A 102 -9.27 0.33 -13.84
N MET A 103 -9.28 -0.59 -12.88
CA MET A 103 -8.05 -1.17 -12.36
C MET A 103 -7.52 -2.21 -13.34
N ILE A 104 -6.19 -2.36 -13.38
CA ILE A 104 -5.51 -3.45 -14.09
C ILE A 104 -6.03 -4.81 -13.62
N ASP A 105 -5.81 -5.84 -14.43
CA ASP A 105 -6.30 -7.20 -14.18
C ASP A 105 -5.50 -7.92 -13.10
N ILE A 106 -5.59 -7.37 -11.88
CA ILE A 106 -5.04 -7.90 -10.64
C ILE A 106 -6.21 -8.07 -9.68
N SER A 107 -6.26 -9.22 -9.02
CA SER A 107 -7.27 -9.53 -8.02
C SER A 107 -7.08 -8.68 -6.77
N LEU A 108 -8.13 -8.59 -5.93
CA LEU A 108 -8.08 -7.77 -4.71
C LEU A 108 -6.95 -8.21 -3.76
N ASP A 109 -6.72 -9.52 -3.61
CA ASP A 109 -5.60 -10.06 -2.83
C ASP A 109 -4.24 -9.60 -3.37
N GLY A 110 -4.06 -9.55 -4.69
CA GLY A 110 -2.86 -9.00 -5.32
C GLY A 110 -2.63 -7.53 -4.95
N PHE A 111 -3.69 -6.71 -4.96
CA PHE A 111 -3.59 -5.32 -4.51
C PHE A 111 -3.27 -5.19 -3.02
N LEU A 112 -3.83 -6.04 -2.16
CA LEU A 112 -3.58 -6.04 -0.72
C LEU A 112 -2.19 -6.57 -0.35
N LEU A 113 -1.52 -7.28 -1.25
CA LEU A 113 -0.13 -7.69 -1.07
C LEU A 113 0.86 -6.53 -1.32
N THR A 114 0.45 -5.48 -2.04
CA THR A 114 1.35 -4.40 -2.46
C THR A 114 2.03 -3.65 -1.31
N PRO A 115 1.42 -3.38 -0.14
CA PRO A 115 2.11 -2.72 0.96
C PRO A 115 3.21 -3.63 1.56
N VAL A 116 2.94 -4.93 1.68
CA VAL A 116 3.93 -5.93 2.16
C VAL A 116 5.13 -5.97 1.22
N GLN A 117 4.89 -6.00 -0.09
CA GLN A 117 5.97 -5.95 -1.08
C GLN A 117 6.74 -4.63 -1.04
N LYS A 118 6.03 -3.50 -0.86
CA LYS A 118 6.65 -2.17 -0.90
C LYS A 118 7.61 -1.95 0.27
N ILE A 119 7.25 -2.38 1.49
CA ILE A 119 8.14 -2.25 2.64
C ILE A 119 9.42 -3.07 2.49
N CYS A 120 9.34 -4.27 1.89
CA CYS A 120 10.50 -5.10 1.60
C CYS A 120 11.38 -4.56 0.46
N LYS A 121 10.82 -3.75 -0.45
CA LYS A 121 11.57 -3.16 -1.57
C LYS A 121 12.40 -1.95 -1.16
N TYR A 122 12.01 -1.19 -0.14
CA TYR A 122 12.74 0.04 0.21
C TYR A 122 14.23 -0.19 0.54
N PRO A 123 14.62 -1.19 1.35
CA PRO A 123 16.05 -1.46 1.60
C PRO A 123 16.83 -1.75 0.32
N LEU A 124 16.25 -2.52 -0.62
CA LEU A 124 16.89 -2.86 -1.88
C LEU A 124 17.08 -1.63 -2.78
N GLN A 125 16.05 -0.78 -2.87
CA GLN A 125 16.09 0.45 -3.65
C GLN A 125 17.10 1.46 -3.07
N LEU A 126 17.17 1.57 -1.74
CA LEU A 126 18.11 2.46 -1.06
C LEU A 126 19.55 1.95 -1.14
N ALA A 127 19.77 0.64 -1.08
CA ALA A 127 21.10 0.05 -1.26
C ALA A 127 21.62 0.31 -2.68
N GLU A 128 20.77 0.14 -3.70
CA GLU A 128 21.15 0.43 -5.09
C GLU A 128 21.39 1.93 -5.29
N LEU A 129 20.59 2.81 -4.69
CA LEU A 129 20.84 4.24 -4.70
C LEU A 129 22.20 4.57 -4.09
N LEU A 130 22.50 4.04 -2.90
CA LEU A 130 23.74 4.30 -2.18
C LEU A 130 24.98 3.88 -2.99
N LYS A 131 24.90 2.78 -3.74
CA LYS A 131 25.98 2.30 -4.62
C LYS A 131 26.39 3.33 -5.67
N TYR A 132 25.47 4.18 -6.11
CA TYR A 132 25.71 5.24 -7.10
C TYR A 132 25.80 6.64 -6.49
N THR A 133 25.81 6.77 -5.17
CA THR A 133 25.96 8.05 -4.47
C THR A 133 27.40 8.23 -4.02
N ASN A 134 28.07 9.28 -4.49
CA ASN A 134 29.42 9.64 -4.02
C ASN A 134 29.38 9.92 -2.50
N PRO A 135 30.34 9.44 -1.69
CA PRO A 135 30.41 9.76 -0.26
C PRO A 135 30.42 11.26 0.09
N GLN A 136 30.80 12.11 -0.87
CA GLN A 136 30.83 13.57 -0.75
C GLN A 136 29.57 14.25 -1.31
N HIS A 137 28.62 13.48 -1.85
CA HIS A 137 27.33 13.98 -2.30
C HIS A 137 26.62 14.63 -1.11
N ARG A 138 26.25 15.90 -1.28
CA ARG A 138 25.46 16.65 -0.32
C ARG A 138 24.10 16.89 -0.94
#